data_AF-A0A9W7AVV2-F1
#
_entry.id   AF-A0A9W7AVV2-F1
#
_cell.length_a   1.000
_cell.length_b   1.000
_cell.length_c   1.000
_cell.angle_alpha   90.00
_cell.angle_beta   90.00
_cell.angle_gamma   90.00
#
_symmetry.space_group_name_H-M   'P 1'
#
loop_
_entity.id
_entity.type
_entity.pdbx_description
1 polymer ?
#
loop_
_entity_poly.entity_id
_entity_poly.type
_entity_poly.pdbx_seq_one_letter_code
_entity_poly.pdbx_strand_id
1 'polypeptide(L)'
;MADLPARIKQMKKLHGDAIGSDSPFNAQTLQHSLNNPNQENWKNFEKGSEAGRLMAKLYGGAYKPQISYPTLKTKKAVNNGAWQPSNKGNAVVSKFDKKKANKVAAPKFRQTSNYTFAPVDFIPKKRNADACQTMIVDAEMRQSAYRPPHMNAFSGDDEKQRLSEVFTHKGGKALPKDLTHPVGPAPYEVRQRQAEQQRVLEAKAARRTRLNGGVDPLYVEPAAAAPERSAKDQLFDQIYDEIKDRRAYQEEMELAGAGKANRQKVAAEISSRLSKLSSIDKGRAAEVMIEMYQ
;
A
#
# COMPACT_ATOMS: atom_id res chain seq x y z
N MET A 1 -36.55 -11.71 -26.14
CA MET A 1 -36.45 -13.07 -25.58
C MET A 1 -35.27 -13.73 -26.28
N ALA A 2 -34.14 -13.82 -25.60
CA ALA A 2 -32.90 -14.35 -26.15
C ALA A 2 -32.36 -15.41 -25.20
N ASP A 3 -32.20 -16.62 -25.75
CA ASP A 3 -31.84 -17.85 -25.05
C ASP A 3 -30.38 -17.84 -24.57
N LEU A 4 -30.18 -18.21 -23.30
CA LEU A 4 -28.87 -18.48 -22.71
C LEU A 4 -28.54 -19.97 -22.85
N PRO A 5 -27.37 -20.36 -23.39
CA PRO A 5 -26.97 -21.75 -23.41
C PRO A 5 -26.50 -22.23 -22.03
N ALA A 6 -27.20 -23.23 -21.52
CA ALA A 6 -26.84 -24.02 -20.36
C ALA A 6 -25.50 -24.75 -20.59
N ARG A 7 -24.45 -24.35 -19.88
CA ARG A 7 -23.16 -25.06 -19.90
C ARG A 7 -22.88 -25.76 -18.57
N ILE A 8 -23.33 -27.02 -18.55
CA ILE A 8 -22.59 -28.21 -18.11
C ILE A 8 -21.95 -28.10 -16.71
N LYS A 9 -22.73 -28.57 -15.72
CA LYS A 9 -22.22 -29.26 -14.53
C LYS A 9 -21.63 -30.59 -14.99
N GLN A 10 -20.35 -30.86 -14.73
CA GLN A 10 -19.86 -32.21 -14.40
C GLN A 10 -18.35 -32.26 -14.08
N MET A 11 -18.06 -32.89 -12.93
CA MET A 11 -16.84 -33.64 -12.57
C MET A 11 -15.56 -32.82 -12.29
N LYS A 12 -14.66 -33.16 -11.36
CA LYS A 12 -14.29 -34.44 -10.75
C LYS A 12 -13.90 -34.23 -9.28
N LYS A 13 -14.35 -35.15 -8.41
CA LYS A 13 -13.71 -35.42 -7.12
C LYS A 13 -12.36 -36.08 -7.41
N LEU A 14 -11.27 -35.34 -7.26
CA LEU A 14 -9.93 -35.91 -7.22
C LEU A 14 -9.63 -36.37 -5.79
N HIS A 15 -9.09 -37.58 -5.73
CA HIS A 15 -8.80 -38.35 -4.54
C HIS A 15 -7.69 -37.69 -3.74
N GLY A 16 -7.86 -37.68 -2.42
CA GLY A 16 -6.79 -37.35 -1.49
C GLY A 16 -5.83 -38.51 -1.40
N ASP A 17 -4.69 -38.39 -2.08
CA ASP A 17 -3.55 -39.26 -1.85
C ASP A 17 -2.85 -38.82 -0.56
N ALA A 18 -2.83 -39.75 0.38
CA ALA A 18 -2.13 -39.64 1.65
C ALA A 18 -0.62 -39.53 1.41
N ILE A 19 -0.08 -38.33 1.63
CA ILE A 19 1.36 -38.12 1.71
C ILE A 19 1.83 -38.57 3.09
N GLY A 20 2.75 -39.53 3.07
CA GLY A 20 3.27 -40.27 4.20
C GLY A 20 3.74 -39.41 5.36
N SER A 21 3.22 -39.76 6.53
CA SER A 21 3.69 -39.35 7.84
C SER A 21 4.83 -40.25 8.27
N ASP A 22 6.06 -40.04 7.78
CA ASP A 22 7.25 -40.68 8.36
C ASP A 22 8.48 -39.79 8.16
N SER A 23 8.63 -38.81 9.05
CA SER A 23 9.94 -38.26 9.39
C SER A 23 9.93 -37.81 10.85
N PRO A 24 10.67 -38.48 11.75
CA PRO A 24 10.80 -38.02 13.13
C PRO A 24 11.65 -36.75 13.14
N PHE A 25 10.96 -35.61 13.23
CA PHE A 25 11.57 -34.31 13.44
C PHE A 25 12.25 -34.32 14.83
N ASN A 26 13.55 -34.60 14.83
CA ASN A 26 14.36 -34.64 16.04
C ASN A 26 14.56 -33.20 16.57
N ALA A 27 13.75 -32.82 17.55
CA ALA A 27 13.73 -31.49 18.16
C ALA A 27 14.98 -31.16 19.02
N GLN A 28 15.99 -32.03 19.06
CA GLN A 28 17.21 -31.79 19.86
C GLN A 28 18.28 -30.94 19.14
N THR A 29 18.22 -30.78 17.82
CA THR A 29 19.32 -30.10 17.08
C THR A 29 19.22 -28.56 17.07
N LEU A 30 18.14 -27.97 17.60
CA LEU A 30 17.93 -26.51 17.59
C LEU A 30 18.25 -25.78 18.92
N GLN A 31 18.72 -26.48 19.96
CA GLN A 31 19.15 -25.84 21.21
C GLN A 31 20.66 -25.68 21.38
N HIS A 32 21.50 -26.23 20.48
CA HIS A 32 22.95 -26.10 20.57
C HIS A 32 23.55 -24.89 19.82
N SER A 33 22.76 -24.08 19.11
CA SER A 33 23.25 -22.90 18.37
C SER A 33 23.34 -21.62 19.21
N LEU A 34 22.76 -21.59 20.41
CA LEU A 34 22.81 -20.41 21.30
C LEU A 34 23.94 -20.44 22.33
N ASN A 35 24.63 -21.57 22.48
CA ASN A 35 25.78 -21.70 23.36
C ASN A 35 27.03 -21.94 22.52
N ASN A 36 27.43 -20.93 21.74
CA ASN A 36 28.73 -20.94 21.08
C ASN A 36 29.80 -20.61 22.15
N PRO A 37 30.63 -21.56 22.60
CA PRO A 37 31.61 -21.31 23.67
C PRO A 37 32.62 -20.22 23.29
N ASN A 38 32.78 -19.92 21.99
CA ASN A 38 33.61 -18.81 21.51
C ASN A 38 33.03 -17.42 21.80
N GLN A 39 31.74 -17.29 22.12
CA GLN A 39 31.16 -16.00 22.53
C GLN A 39 31.54 -15.59 23.96
N GLU A 40 32.17 -16.44 24.76
CA GLU A 40 32.58 -16.07 26.12
C GLU A 40 34.09 -15.84 26.26
N ASN A 41 34.88 -16.18 25.24
CA ASN A 41 36.33 -15.99 25.24
C ASN A 41 36.75 -14.51 25.40
N TRP A 42 35.91 -13.55 24.98
CA TRP A 42 36.20 -12.13 25.20
C TRP A 42 36.13 -11.72 26.68
N LYS A 43 35.46 -12.50 27.54
CA LYS A 43 35.41 -12.26 29.00
C LYS A 43 36.73 -12.62 29.70
N ASN A 44 37.58 -13.43 29.07
CA ASN A 44 38.87 -13.87 29.61
C ASN A 44 39.99 -12.84 29.39
N PHE A 45 39.79 -11.82 28.55
CA PHE A 45 40.73 -10.71 28.47
C PHE A 45 40.62 -9.84 29.71
N GLU A 46 41.77 -9.55 30.33
CA GLU A 46 41.82 -8.68 31.50
C GLU A 46 41.22 -7.31 31.17
N LYS A 47 40.24 -6.87 31.95
CA LYS A 47 39.61 -5.54 31.83
C LYS A 47 40.60 -4.37 32.03
N GLY A 48 41.81 -4.69 32.50
CA GLY A 48 42.93 -3.76 32.63
C GLY A 48 43.62 -3.41 31.30
N SER A 49 43.56 -4.30 30.30
CA SER A 49 44.19 -4.07 28.99
C SER A 49 43.28 -3.24 28.07
N GLU A 50 43.85 -2.33 27.28
CA GLU A 50 43.10 -1.53 26.29
C GLU A 50 42.35 -2.41 25.29
N ALA A 51 42.96 -3.53 24.86
CA ALA A 51 42.32 -4.49 23.98
C ALA A 51 41.09 -5.14 24.65
N GLY A 52 41.19 -5.47 25.94
CA GLY A 52 40.08 -6.00 26.73
C GLY A 52 38.92 -5.00 26.87
N ARG A 53 39.23 -3.71 27.08
CA ARG A 53 38.22 -2.64 27.14
C ARG A 53 37.52 -2.43 25.79
N LEU A 54 38.26 -2.49 24.69
CA LEU A 54 37.69 -2.32 23.34
C LEU A 54 36.78 -3.50 22.97
N MET A 55 37.22 -4.74 23.26
CA MET A 55 36.41 -5.95 23.07
C MET A 55 35.14 -5.91 23.94
N ALA A 56 35.25 -5.48 25.20
CA ALA A 56 34.08 -5.29 26.07
C ALA A 56 33.11 -4.22 25.54
N LYS A 57 33.61 -3.17 24.86
CA LYS A 57 32.76 -2.15 24.24
C LYS A 57 32.01 -2.68 23.01
N LEU A 58 32.66 -3.50 22.18
CA LEU A 58 32.08 -4.08 20.97
C LEU A 58 31.08 -5.21 21.28
N TYR A 59 31.42 -6.09 22.21
CA TYR A 59 30.66 -7.33 22.47
C TYR A 59 29.92 -7.35 23.80
N GLY A 60 30.31 -6.51 24.78
CA GLY A 60 29.79 -6.51 26.14
C GLY A 60 28.47 -5.76 26.37
N GLY A 61 27.77 -5.35 25.31
CA GLY A 61 26.38 -4.89 25.42
C GLY A 61 26.15 -3.39 25.56
N ALA A 62 27.13 -2.54 25.23
CA ALA A 62 26.92 -1.09 25.15
C ALA A 62 25.93 -0.69 24.02
N TYR A 63 25.71 -1.57 23.04
CA TYR A 63 24.78 -1.37 21.91
C TYR A 63 23.52 -2.23 22.01
N LYS A 64 22.97 -2.42 23.22
CA LYS A 64 21.57 -2.86 23.31
C LYS A 64 20.70 -1.64 23.05
N PRO A 65 19.99 -1.54 21.91
CA PRO A 65 19.08 -0.42 21.69
C PRO A 65 18.11 -0.38 22.88
N GLN A 66 18.02 0.78 23.54
CA GLN A 66 16.98 1.00 24.55
C GLN A 66 15.63 1.06 23.84
N ILE A 67 15.04 -0.09 23.58
CA ILE A 67 13.68 -0.16 23.06
C ILE A 67 12.75 0.07 24.24
N SER A 68 12.22 1.30 24.34
CA SER A 68 11.23 1.69 25.34
C SER A 68 9.90 0.99 25.04
N TYR A 69 9.76 -0.24 25.54
CA TYR A 69 8.47 -0.90 25.53
C TYR A 69 7.60 -0.33 26.66
N PRO A 70 6.28 -0.16 26.44
CA PRO A 70 5.37 0.20 27.50
C PRO A 70 5.47 -0.83 28.63
N THR A 71 5.83 -0.37 29.83
CA THR A 71 6.03 -1.24 30.99
C THR A 71 4.72 -1.89 31.38
N LEU A 72 4.62 -3.21 31.23
CA LEU A 72 3.50 -3.98 31.75
C LEU A 72 3.50 -3.85 33.27
N LYS A 73 2.50 -3.18 33.84
CA LYS A 73 2.26 -3.14 35.28
C LYS A 73 1.78 -4.52 35.74
N THR A 74 2.70 -5.48 35.85
CA THR A 74 2.39 -6.77 36.44
C THR A 74 2.34 -6.58 37.96
N LYS A 75 1.18 -6.90 38.54
CA LYS A 75 1.06 -6.97 40.00
C LYS A 75 2.07 -8.00 40.48
N LYS A 76 2.90 -7.66 41.47
CA LYS A 76 3.81 -8.61 42.11
C LYS A 76 2.97 -9.83 42.52
N ALA A 77 3.25 -10.98 41.90
CA ALA A 77 2.62 -12.22 42.29
C ALA A 77 2.92 -12.41 43.78
N VAL A 78 1.86 -12.49 44.59
CA VAL A 78 2.00 -12.87 45.99
C VAL A 78 2.71 -14.22 45.98
N ASN A 79 3.81 -14.30 46.70
CA ASN A 79 4.67 -15.46 46.79
C ASN A 79 3.91 -16.58 47.54
N ASN A 80 2.93 -17.17 46.86
CA ASN A 80 2.35 -18.43 47.27
C ASN A 80 3.49 -19.43 47.12
N GLY A 81 3.97 -19.93 48.25
CA GLY A 81 5.22 -20.69 48.37
C GLY A 81 5.41 -21.76 47.30
N ALA A 82 6.67 -22.11 47.08
CA ALA A 82 7.15 -23.08 46.10
C ALA A 82 6.12 -24.17 45.80
N TRP A 83 5.64 -24.20 44.56
CA TRP A 83 4.73 -25.23 44.09
C TRP A 83 5.37 -26.59 44.34
N GLN A 84 4.83 -27.34 45.32
CA GLN A 84 5.29 -28.69 45.64
C GLN A 84 4.45 -29.70 44.87
N PRO A 85 5.02 -30.41 43.88
CA PRO A 85 4.37 -31.57 43.29
C PRO A 85 4.62 -32.76 44.24
N SER A 86 3.77 -32.99 45.24
CA SER A 86 3.89 -34.23 46.01
C SER A 86 2.60 -34.69 46.65
N ASN A 87 2.26 -35.91 46.27
CA ASN A 87 1.06 -36.69 46.53
C ASN A 87 1.09 -37.38 47.92
N LYS A 88 1.62 -36.75 48.97
CA LYS A 88 1.78 -37.42 50.28
C LYS A 88 1.52 -36.48 51.45
N GLY A 89 0.25 -36.38 51.83
CA GLY A 89 -0.17 -35.73 53.06
C GLY A 89 -1.62 -35.32 52.93
N ASN A 90 -2.48 -35.88 53.78
CA ASN A 90 -3.92 -35.65 53.84
C ASN A 90 -4.33 -34.28 53.29
N ALA A 91 -4.92 -34.29 52.10
CA ALA A 91 -5.47 -33.11 51.48
C ALA A 91 -6.54 -32.55 52.41
N VAL A 92 -6.17 -31.58 53.24
CA VAL A 92 -7.12 -30.66 53.84
C VAL A 92 -7.68 -29.90 52.65
N VAL A 93 -8.76 -30.43 52.09
CA VAL A 93 -9.58 -29.73 51.12
C VAL A 93 -9.90 -28.41 51.79
N SER A 94 -9.28 -27.33 51.33
CA SER A 94 -9.58 -25.98 51.76
C SER A 94 -11.07 -25.79 51.50
N LYS A 95 -11.89 -26.02 52.54
CA LYS A 95 -13.35 -25.93 52.45
C LYS A 95 -13.63 -24.55 51.89
N PHE A 96 -14.20 -24.51 50.68
CA PHE A 96 -14.47 -23.27 49.99
C PHE A 96 -15.28 -22.36 50.92
N ASP A 97 -14.62 -21.31 51.37
CA ASP A 97 -15.10 -20.44 52.44
C ASP A 97 -16.14 -19.49 51.80
N LYS A 98 -17.38 -19.97 51.62
CA LYS A 98 -18.47 -19.28 50.89
C LYS A 98 -18.65 -17.83 51.35
N LYS A 99 -18.37 -17.53 52.62
CA LYS A 99 -18.43 -16.20 53.22
C LYS A 99 -17.38 -15.23 52.67
N LYS A 100 -16.19 -15.71 52.30
CA LYS A 100 -15.13 -14.90 51.66
C LYS A 100 -15.39 -14.72 50.17
N ALA A 101 -15.94 -15.74 49.50
CA ALA A 101 -16.31 -15.64 48.09
C ALA A 101 -17.40 -14.57 47.82
N ASN A 102 -18.36 -14.42 48.73
CA ASN A 102 -19.41 -13.39 48.61
C ASN A 102 -18.92 -11.95 48.88
N LYS A 103 -17.72 -11.76 49.42
CA LYS A 103 -17.12 -10.42 49.66
C LYS A 103 -16.12 -10.00 48.60
N VAL A 104 -15.93 -10.80 47.54
CA VAL A 104 -15.12 -10.37 46.40
C VAL A 104 -15.83 -9.20 45.74
N ALA A 105 -15.14 -8.05 45.66
CA ALA A 105 -15.62 -6.86 44.96
C ALA A 105 -15.63 -7.13 43.44
N ALA A 106 -16.54 -7.98 42.99
CA ALA A 106 -16.83 -8.15 41.59
C ALA A 106 -17.53 -6.87 41.10
N PRO A 107 -17.16 -6.33 39.92
CA PRO A 107 -17.90 -5.26 39.29
C PRO A 107 -19.37 -5.68 39.19
N LYS A 108 -20.25 -4.99 39.92
CA LYS A 108 -21.69 -5.21 39.83
C LYS A 108 -22.14 -4.72 38.46
N PHE A 109 -22.19 -5.60 37.47
CA PHE A 109 -22.96 -5.35 36.27
C PHE A 109 -24.38 -5.01 36.73
N ARG A 110 -24.88 -3.82 36.41
CA ARG A 110 -26.26 -3.43 36.70
C ARG A 110 -27.12 -4.60 36.25
N GLN A 111 -27.81 -5.26 37.19
CA GLN A 111 -28.85 -6.18 36.82
C GLN A 111 -29.83 -5.36 36.00
N THR A 112 -29.84 -5.59 34.69
CA THR A 112 -30.82 -5.02 33.80
C THR A 112 -32.16 -5.39 34.42
N SER A 113 -32.96 -4.38 34.75
CA SER A 113 -34.33 -4.58 35.22
C SER A 113 -34.95 -5.69 34.38
N ASN A 114 -35.51 -6.71 35.02
CA ASN A 114 -36.22 -7.77 34.33
C ASN A 114 -37.31 -7.12 33.48
N TYR A 115 -37.03 -6.86 32.20
CA TYR A 115 -38.01 -6.40 31.26
C TYR A 115 -39.00 -7.56 31.15
N THR A 116 -40.15 -7.42 31.79
CA THR A 116 -41.30 -8.29 31.58
C THR A 116 -41.81 -8.00 30.17
N PHE A 117 -41.23 -8.69 29.19
CA PHE A 117 -41.76 -8.68 27.82
C PHE A 117 -43.14 -9.32 27.86
N ALA A 118 -44.16 -8.57 27.45
CA ALA A 118 -45.47 -9.14 27.25
C ALA A 118 -45.44 -10.01 25.98
N PRO A 119 -46.26 -11.07 25.87
CA PRO A 119 -46.41 -11.83 24.63
C PRO A 119 -46.69 -10.94 23.39
N VAL A 120 -47.34 -9.78 23.60
CA VAL A 120 -47.63 -8.77 22.57
C VAL A 120 -46.37 -8.12 22.00
N ASP A 121 -45.27 -8.04 22.76
CA ASP A 121 -44.00 -7.46 22.31
C ASP A 121 -43.28 -8.35 21.28
N PHE A 122 -43.65 -9.63 21.21
CA PHE A 122 -43.13 -10.57 20.21
C PHE A 122 -43.91 -10.56 18.90
N ILE A 123 -45.00 -9.81 18.80
CA ILE A 123 -45.71 -9.63 17.54
C ILE A 123 -44.84 -8.75 16.64
N PRO A 124 -44.36 -9.25 15.49
CA PRO A 124 -43.51 -8.47 14.60
C PRO A 124 -44.27 -7.25 14.08
N LYS A 125 -43.87 -6.06 14.53
CA LYS A 125 -44.41 -4.79 14.05
C LYS A 125 -43.85 -4.48 12.67
N LYS A 126 -44.70 -3.93 11.78
CA LYS A 126 -44.24 -3.39 10.50
C LYS A 126 -43.25 -2.26 10.77
N ARG A 127 -42.10 -2.29 10.10
CA ARG A 127 -41.07 -1.26 10.22
C ARG A 127 -41.51 -0.01 9.44
N ASN A 128 -41.19 1.16 9.98
CA ASN A 128 -41.38 2.43 9.28
C ASN A 128 -40.41 2.53 8.09
N ALA A 129 -40.74 3.35 7.08
CA ALA A 129 -39.89 3.56 5.91
C ALA A 129 -38.46 3.98 6.30
N ASP A 130 -38.32 4.88 7.28
CA ASP A 130 -37.02 5.36 7.78
C ASP A 130 -36.19 4.23 8.43
N ALA A 131 -36.85 3.32 9.15
CA ALA A 131 -36.20 2.16 9.75
C ALA A 131 -35.71 1.18 8.68
N CYS A 132 -36.43 1.03 7.57
CA CYS A 132 -35.96 0.26 6.42
C CYS A 132 -34.75 0.94 5.76
N GLN A 133 -34.78 2.26 5.57
CA GLN A 133 -33.68 2.99 4.93
C GLN A 133 -32.38 2.92 5.74
N THR A 134 -32.48 3.09 7.06
CA THR A 134 -31.34 2.96 7.97
C THR A 134 -30.76 1.55 7.97
N MET A 135 -31.60 0.50 7.91
CA MET A 135 -31.13 -0.89 7.76
C MET A 135 -30.42 -1.13 6.44
N ILE A 136 -30.88 -0.53 5.34
CA ILE A 136 -30.21 -0.64 4.03
C ILE A 136 -28.84 0.00 4.08
N VAL A 137 -28.73 1.24 4.58
CA VAL A 137 -27.45 1.95 4.72
C VAL A 137 -26.49 1.19 5.62
N ASP A 138 -26.96 0.65 6.74
CA ASP A 138 -26.14 -0.13 7.67
C ASP A 138 -25.69 -1.47 7.04
N ALA A 139 -26.53 -2.11 6.21
CA ALA A 139 -26.15 -3.29 5.45
C ALA A 139 -25.09 -2.97 4.39
N GLU A 140 -25.24 -1.88 3.65
CA GLU A 140 -24.26 -1.40 2.66
C GLU A 140 -22.93 -1.02 3.33
N MET A 141 -22.99 -0.35 4.49
CA MET A 141 -21.81 -0.03 5.29
C MET A 141 -21.12 -1.30 5.81
N ARG A 142 -21.87 -2.29 6.30
CA ARG A 142 -21.30 -3.59 6.71
C ARG A 142 -20.69 -4.33 5.53
N GLN A 143 -21.33 -4.35 4.37
CA GLN A 143 -20.82 -5.03 3.18
C GLN A 143 -19.56 -4.35 2.63
N SER A 144 -19.54 -3.02 2.59
CA SER A 144 -18.35 -2.27 2.15
C SER A 144 -17.20 -2.34 3.15
N ALA A 145 -17.49 -2.40 4.45
CA ALA A 145 -16.49 -2.59 5.51
C ALA A 145 -16.07 -4.06 5.68
N TYR A 146 -16.87 -5.02 5.21
CA TYR A 146 -16.55 -6.44 5.29
C TYR A 146 -15.37 -6.75 4.38
N ARG A 147 -14.22 -6.98 5.01
CA ARG A 147 -13.09 -7.65 4.37
C ARG A 147 -13.30 -9.15 4.62
N PRO A 148 -13.55 -9.96 3.58
CA PRO A 148 -13.55 -11.40 3.74
C PRO A 148 -12.28 -11.84 4.48
N PRO A 149 -12.36 -12.85 5.35
CA PRO A 149 -11.16 -13.46 5.89
C PRO A 149 -10.23 -13.77 4.71
N HIS A 150 -8.94 -13.41 4.82
CA HIS A 150 -7.97 -13.66 3.77
C HIS A 150 -7.92 -15.17 3.50
N MET A 151 -8.68 -15.63 2.51
CA MET A 151 -8.76 -17.01 2.06
C MET A 151 -7.65 -17.34 1.05
N ASN A 152 -6.61 -16.50 0.98
CA ASN A 152 -5.45 -16.82 0.18
C ASN A 152 -4.82 -18.04 0.82
N ALA A 153 -5.05 -19.20 0.22
CA ALA A 153 -4.24 -20.38 0.46
C ALA A 153 -2.78 -19.92 0.47
N PHE A 154 -2.07 -20.26 1.55
CA PHE A 154 -0.64 -20.03 1.67
C PHE A 154 0.02 -20.48 0.36
N SER A 155 0.49 -19.51 -0.44
CA SER A 155 1.22 -19.71 -1.69
C SER A 155 0.42 -20.24 -2.90
N GLY A 156 -0.45 -19.39 -3.46
CA GLY A 156 -0.84 -19.53 -4.88
C GLY A 156 0.37 -19.41 -5.81
N ASP A 157 0.26 -19.93 -7.04
CA ASP A 157 1.39 -19.97 -7.99
C ASP A 157 1.92 -18.57 -8.34
N ASP A 158 1.06 -17.54 -8.32
CA ASP A 158 1.46 -16.14 -8.48
C ASP A 158 2.43 -15.67 -7.39
N GLU A 159 2.21 -16.07 -6.14
CA GLU A 159 3.11 -15.73 -5.03
C GLU A 159 4.42 -16.52 -5.12
N LYS A 160 4.39 -17.77 -5.62
CA LYS A 160 5.62 -18.53 -5.91
C LYS A 160 6.44 -17.84 -7.01
N GLN A 161 5.79 -17.40 -8.09
CA GLN A 161 6.46 -16.67 -9.17
C GLN A 161 7.04 -15.35 -8.66
N ARG A 162 6.28 -14.60 -7.87
CA ARG A 162 6.77 -13.37 -7.21
C ARG A 162 7.99 -13.65 -6.34
N LEU A 163 7.96 -14.66 -5.48
CA LEU A 163 9.08 -15.00 -4.61
C LEU A 163 10.31 -15.45 -5.41
N SER A 164 10.12 -16.20 -6.49
CA SER A 164 11.19 -16.56 -7.43
C SER A 164 11.86 -15.32 -8.02
N GLU A 165 11.07 -14.35 -8.49
CA GLU A 165 11.58 -13.08 -9.03
C GLU A 165 12.30 -12.24 -7.95
N VAL A 166 11.79 -12.20 -6.71
CA VAL A 166 12.45 -11.53 -5.58
C VAL A 166 13.83 -12.13 -5.31
N PHE A 167 13.93 -13.47 -5.24
CA PHE A 167 15.21 -14.12 -4.97
C PHE A 167 16.21 -13.94 -6.11
N THR A 168 15.73 -13.89 -7.34
CA THR A 168 16.56 -13.76 -8.55
C THR A 168 17.09 -12.34 -8.73
N HIS A 169 16.26 -11.31 -8.52
CA HIS A 169 16.60 -9.92 -8.88
C HIS A 169 16.95 -9.02 -7.71
N LYS A 170 16.40 -9.27 -6.51
CA LYS A 170 16.70 -8.45 -5.32
C LYS A 170 17.83 -9.01 -4.48
N GLY A 171 18.29 -10.23 -4.77
CA GLY A 171 19.31 -10.91 -4.00
C GLY A 171 18.80 -11.23 -2.60
N GLY A 172 18.16 -12.39 -2.44
CA GLY A 172 17.83 -12.88 -1.11
C GLY A 172 19.10 -13.08 -0.27
N LYS A 173 18.99 -13.03 1.06
CA LYS A 173 20.11 -13.33 1.98
C LYS A 173 20.69 -14.75 1.81
N ALA A 174 20.03 -15.61 1.03
CA ALA A 174 20.37 -17.01 0.84
C ALA A 174 21.35 -17.28 -0.32
N LEU A 175 21.50 -16.36 -1.30
CA LEU A 175 22.45 -16.54 -2.42
C LEU A 175 23.61 -15.54 -2.32
N PRO A 176 24.87 -15.97 -2.62
CA PRO A 176 26.01 -15.06 -2.72
C PRO A 176 25.77 -13.96 -3.76
N LYS A 177 26.23 -12.73 -3.46
CA LYS A 177 26.06 -11.56 -4.33
C LYS A 177 26.63 -11.75 -5.72
N ASP A 178 27.68 -12.56 -5.84
CA ASP A 178 28.39 -12.80 -7.10
C ASP A 178 27.62 -13.75 -8.04
N LEU A 179 26.61 -14.46 -7.52
CA LEU A 179 25.75 -15.39 -8.26
C LEU A 179 24.34 -14.84 -8.51
N THR A 180 24.04 -13.62 -8.05
CA THR A 180 22.76 -12.96 -8.30
C THR A 180 22.83 -12.09 -9.55
N HIS A 181 21.76 -12.09 -10.37
CA HIS A 181 21.61 -11.18 -11.49
C HIS A 181 21.76 -9.71 -11.03
N PRO A 182 22.17 -8.78 -11.92
CA PRO A 182 22.40 -7.39 -11.54
C PRO A 182 21.19 -6.82 -10.79
N VAL A 183 21.46 -6.21 -9.64
CA VAL A 183 20.46 -5.67 -8.73
C VAL A 183 19.63 -4.62 -9.47
N GLY A 184 18.41 -5.01 -9.83
CA GLY A 184 17.47 -4.19 -10.58
C GLY A 184 16.06 -4.35 -10.02
N PRO A 185 15.12 -3.47 -10.39
CA PRO A 185 13.72 -3.64 -10.01
C PRO A 185 13.21 -4.97 -10.56
N ALA A 186 12.63 -5.80 -9.69
CA ALA A 186 12.11 -7.10 -10.11
C ALA A 186 10.94 -6.90 -11.11
N PRO A 187 10.77 -7.79 -12.11
CA PRO A 187 9.72 -7.64 -13.12
C PRO A 187 8.31 -7.48 -12.56
N TYR A 188 7.96 -8.16 -11.46
CA TYR A 188 6.68 -7.97 -10.78
C TYR A 188 6.50 -6.55 -10.24
N GLU A 189 7.56 -5.90 -9.78
CA GLU A 189 7.50 -4.51 -9.28
C GLU A 189 7.29 -3.53 -10.42
N VAL A 190 7.90 -3.78 -11.58
CA VAL A 190 7.68 -2.98 -12.78
C VAL A 190 6.23 -3.12 -13.24
N ARG A 191 5.70 -4.35 -13.31
CA ARG A 191 4.28 -4.60 -13.65
C ARG A 191 3.33 -3.94 -12.65
N GLN A 192 3.60 -4.07 -11.36
CA GLN A 192 2.77 -3.46 -10.31
C GLN A 192 2.79 -1.94 -10.38
N ARG A 193 3.96 -1.34 -10.60
CA ARG A 193 4.11 0.11 -10.78
C ARG A 193 3.37 0.60 -12.02
N GLN A 194 3.44 -0.12 -13.13
CA GLN A 194 2.70 0.22 -14.36
C GLN A 194 1.18 0.12 -14.15
N ALA A 195 0.70 -0.94 -13.50
CA ALA A 195 -0.72 -1.11 -13.19
C ALA A 195 -1.23 -0.02 -12.25
N GLU A 196 -0.44 0.38 -11.25
CA GLU A 196 -0.78 1.50 -10.36
C GLU A 196 -0.79 2.83 -11.12
N GLN A 197 0.19 3.08 -12.00
CA GLN A 197 0.20 4.25 -12.86
C GLN A 197 -1.04 4.31 -13.77
N GLN A 198 -1.43 3.19 -14.37
CA GLN A 198 -2.65 3.10 -15.18
C GLN A 198 -3.89 3.40 -14.34
N ARG A 199 -4.01 2.81 -13.15
CA ARG A 199 -5.12 3.08 -12.23
C ARG A 199 -5.18 4.55 -11.80
N VAL A 200 -4.04 5.17 -11.56
CA VAL A 200 -3.95 6.61 -11.22
C VAL A 200 -4.34 7.47 -12.42
N LEU A 201 -3.90 7.14 -13.63
CA LEU A 201 -4.27 7.84 -14.86
C LEU A 201 -5.76 7.73 -15.13
N GLU A 202 -6.34 6.54 -14.97
CA GLU A 202 -7.77 6.28 -15.10
C GLU A 202 -8.57 7.05 -14.03
N ALA A 203 -8.15 7.01 -12.77
CA ALA A 203 -8.79 7.78 -11.70
C ALA A 203 -8.70 9.30 -11.94
N LYS A 204 -7.56 9.78 -12.49
CA LYS A 204 -7.38 11.18 -12.86
C LYS A 204 -8.25 11.56 -14.06
N ALA A 205 -8.39 10.68 -15.04
CA ALA A 205 -9.31 10.84 -16.16
C ALA A 205 -10.76 10.91 -15.64
N ALA A 206 -11.19 9.93 -14.84
CA ALA A 206 -12.50 9.88 -14.18
C ALA A 206 -12.80 11.15 -13.35
N ARG A 207 -11.79 11.72 -12.69
CA ARG A 207 -11.95 12.98 -11.94
C ARG A 207 -12.11 14.18 -12.86
N ARG A 208 -11.41 14.24 -14.00
CA ARG A 208 -11.58 15.28 -15.01
C ARG A 208 -12.99 15.28 -15.61
N THR A 209 -13.58 14.10 -15.85
CA THR A 209 -14.94 13.97 -16.39
C THR A 209 -15.98 14.61 -15.47
N ARG A 210 -15.85 14.36 -14.16
CA ARG A 210 -16.76 14.88 -13.14
C ARG A 210 -16.67 16.39 -12.98
N LEU A 211 -15.46 16.95 -13.10
CA LEU A 211 -15.25 18.40 -12.99
C LEU A 211 -15.73 19.18 -14.22
N ASN A 212 -15.71 18.56 -15.41
CA ASN A 212 -16.19 19.18 -16.66
C ASN A 212 -17.69 18.93 -16.93
N GLY A 213 -18.51 18.72 -15.88
CA GLY A 213 -19.96 18.65 -16.03
C GLY A 213 -20.52 17.30 -16.52
N GLY A 214 -19.78 16.20 -16.39
CA GLY A 214 -20.31 14.87 -16.69
C GLY A 214 -20.34 14.50 -18.18
N VAL A 215 -19.63 15.26 -19.03
CA VAL A 215 -19.34 14.81 -20.40
C VAL A 215 -18.32 13.68 -20.30
N ASP A 216 -18.78 12.47 -20.59
CA ASP A 216 -17.99 11.24 -20.57
C ASP A 216 -16.88 11.33 -21.66
N PRO A 217 -15.58 11.33 -21.33
CA PRO A 217 -14.50 11.43 -22.32
C PRO A 217 -14.31 10.13 -23.11
N LEU A 218 -15.02 9.05 -22.74
CA LEU A 218 -15.12 7.86 -23.60
C LEU A 218 -16.28 7.96 -24.59
N TYR A 219 -17.18 8.92 -24.38
CA TYR A 219 -18.13 9.39 -25.38
C TYR A 219 -17.65 10.74 -25.93
N VAL A 220 -16.41 10.79 -26.41
CA VAL A 220 -16.14 11.65 -27.56
C VAL A 220 -16.99 11.01 -28.65
N GLU A 221 -18.19 11.57 -28.94
CA GLU A 221 -18.78 11.38 -30.26
C GLU A 221 -17.61 11.50 -31.23
N PRO A 222 -17.30 10.48 -32.06
CA PRO A 222 -16.12 10.49 -32.91
C PRO A 222 -16.16 11.82 -33.65
N ALA A 223 -15.32 12.76 -33.19
CA ALA A 223 -15.42 14.15 -33.59
C ALA A 223 -15.32 14.10 -35.10
N ALA A 224 -16.44 14.36 -35.78
CA ALA A 224 -16.65 14.07 -37.18
C ALA A 224 -15.35 14.34 -37.91
N ALA A 225 -14.67 13.25 -38.31
CA ALA A 225 -13.22 13.18 -38.53
C ALA A 225 -12.66 14.57 -38.83
N ALA A 226 -12.13 15.23 -37.79
CA ALA A 226 -11.54 16.55 -37.97
C ALA A 226 -10.57 16.41 -39.14
N PRO A 227 -10.74 17.19 -40.23
CA PRO A 227 -10.01 16.96 -41.46
C PRO A 227 -8.54 16.88 -41.09
N GLU A 228 -7.87 15.80 -41.51
CA GLU A 228 -6.46 15.60 -41.18
C GLU A 228 -5.71 16.87 -41.56
N ARG A 229 -5.30 17.65 -40.54
CA ARG A 229 -4.63 18.91 -40.77
C ARG A 229 -3.37 18.59 -41.55
N SER A 230 -3.20 19.26 -42.68
CA SER A 230 -2.03 19.06 -43.53
C SER A 230 -0.77 19.23 -42.69
N ALA A 231 0.28 18.45 -42.97
CA ALA A 231 1.57 18.61 -42.31
C ALA A 231 2.09 20.06 -42.41
N LYS A 232 1.70 20.78 -43.48
CA LYS A 232 1.98 22.22 -43.64
C LYS A 232 1.27 23.09 -42.61
N ASP A 233 0.01 22.77 -42.31
CA ASP A 233 -0.79 23.52 -41.31
C ASP A 233 -0.23 23.28 -39.91
N GLN A 234 0.17 22.04 -39.59
CA GLN A 234 0.79 21.72 -38.31
C GLN A 234 2.13 22.47 -38.14
N LEU A 235 2.95 22.52 -39.20
CA LEU A 235 4.20 23.27 -39.19
C LEU A 235 3.96 24.78 -39.10
N PHE A 236 2.91 25.29 -39.74
CA PHE A 236 2.49 26.69 -39.64
C PHE A 236 2.10 27.03 -38.20
N ASP A 237 1.20 26.25 -37.59
CA ASP A 237 0.73 26.42 -36.22
C ASP A 237 1.93 26.40 -35.24
N GLN A 238 2.86 25.46 -35.42
CA GLN A 238 4.08 25.38 -34.59
C GLN A 238 4.95 26.64 -34.68
N ILE A 239 5.20 27.16 -35.90
CA ILE A 239 6.03 28.36 -36.08
C ILE A 239 5.32 29.60 -35.52
N TYR A 240 3.99 29.65 -35.64
CA TYR A 240 3.17 30.72 -35.06
C TYR A 240 3.24 30.73 -33.52
N ASP A 241 3.13 29.56 -32.88
CA ASP A 241 3.28 29.43 -31.43
C ASP A 241 4.69 29.86 -30.98
N GLU A 242 5.74 29.46 -31.71
CA GLU A 242 7.11 29.92 -31.43
C GLU A 242 7.24 31.45 -31.52
N ILE A 243 6.56 32.10 -32.46
CA ILE A 243 6.57 33.56 -32.59
C ILE A 243 5.86 34.21 -31.38
N LYS A 244 4.73 33.66 -30.94
CA LYS A 244 4.01 34.13 -29.73
C LYS A 244 4.88 34.00 -28.49
N ASP A 245 5.54 32.86 -28.30
CA ASP A 245 6.44 32.63 -27.18
C ASP A 245 7.60 33.63 -27.16
N ARG A 246 8.18 33.93 -28.33
CA ARG A 246 9.26 34.93 -28.44
C ARG A 246 8.79 36.34 -28.13
N ARG A 247 7.56 36.68 -28.51
CA ARG A 247 6.97 37.98 -28.20
C ARG A 247 6.68 38.13 -26.70
N ALA A 248 6.12 37.10 -26.07
CA ALA A 248 5.90 37.07 -24.62
C ALA A 248 7.24 37.16 -23.86
N TYR A 249 8.26 36.43 -24.30
CA TYR A 249 9.60 36.53 -23.73
C TYR A 249 10.21 37.93 -23.87
N GLN A 250 10.01 38.59 -25.02
CA GLN A 250 10.44 39.98 -25.21
C GLN A 250 9.77 40.91 -24.18
N GLU A 251 8.47 40.78 -23.99
CA GLU A 251 7.69 41.57 -23.03
C GLU A 251 8.16 41.33 -21.59
N GLU A 252 8.38 40.08 -21.20
CA GLU A 252 8.91 39.71 -19.88
C GLU A 252 10.31 40.32 -19.63
N MET A 253 11.19 40.29 -20.63
CA MET A 253 12.54 40.86 -20.52
C MET A 253 12.54 42.39 -20.50
N GLU A 254 11.58 43.03 -21.17
CA GLU A 254 11.37 44.47 -21.09
C GLU A 254 10.84 44.87 -19.71
N LEU A 255 9.92 44.09 -19.15
CA LEU A 255 9.40 44.28 -17.78
C LEU A 255 10.51 44.12 -16.72
N ALA A 256 11.45 43.19 -16.94
CA ALA A 256 12.60 42.98 -16.07
C ALA A 256 13.72 44.05 -16.21
N GLY A 257 13.58 45.02 -17.11
CA GLY A 257 14.55 46.10 -17.32
C GLY A 257 15.78 45.71 -18.17
N ALA A 258 15.86 44.47 -18.66
CA ALA A 258 16.95 43.97 -19.51
C ALA A 258 16.64 44.07 -21.02
N GLY A 259 15.59 44.80 -21.41
CA GLY A 259 15.07 44.81 -22.77
C GLY A 259 16.03 45.30 -23.86
N LYS A 260 16.89 46.31 -23.59
CA LYS A 260 17.69 46.96 -24.64
C LYS A 260 18.68 46.02 -25.34
N ALA A 261 19.33 45.11 -24.61
CA ALA A 261 20.31 44.18 -25.18
C ALA A 261 19.66 43.01 -25.93
N ASN A 262 18.45 42.61 -25.51
CA ASN A 262 17.78 41.41 -26.05
C ASN A 262 16.76 41.73 -27.14
N ARG A 263 16.24 42.96 -27.20
CA ARG A 263 15.24 43.39 -28.19
C ARG A 263 15.69 43.11 -29.62
N GLN A 264 16.93 43.44 -29.97
CA GLN A 264 17.44 43.23 -31.33
C GLN A 264 17.57 41.74 -31.68
N LYS A 265 18.03 40.92 -30.73
CA LYS A 265 18.17 39.47 -30.92
C LYS A 265 16.81 38.81 -31.12
N VAL A 266 15.85 39.12 -30.25
CA VAL A 266 14.49 38.56 -30.34
C VAL A 266 13.77 39.06 -31.59
N ALA A 267 13.94 40.34 -31.98
CA ALA A 267 13.39 40.86 -33.23
C ALA A 267 13.97 40.17 -34.48
N ALA A 268 15.25 39.81 -34.47
CA ALA A 268 15.88 39.04 -35.54
C ALA A 268 15.33 37.60 -35.61
N GLU A 269 15.09 36.96 -34.47
CA GLU A 269 14.45 35.63 -34.42
C GLU A 269 13.01 35.66 -34.92
N ILE A 270 12.21 36.66 -34.49
CA ILE A 270 10.83 36.85 -34.94
C ILE A 270 10.80 37.10 -36.45
N SER A 271 11.66 37.97 -36.99
CA SER A 271 11.69 38.24 -38.43
C SER A 271 12.12 37.02 -39.26
N SER A 272 13.08 36.22 -38.77
CA SER A 272 13.45 34.94 -39.39
C SER A 272 12.28 33.94 -39.43
N ARG A 273 11.51 33.85 -38.33
CA ARG A 273 10.34 32.96 -38.25
C ARG A 273 9.17 33.44 -39.09
N LEU A 274 8.91 34.75 -39.16
CA LEU A 274 7.92 35.34 -40.07
C LEU A 274 8.27 35.07 -41.54
N SER A 275 9.54 35.16 -41.92
CA SER A 275 9.98 34.79 -43.27
C SER A 275 9.72 33.31 -43.57
N LYS A 276 9.99 32.41 -42.62
CA LYS A 276 9.68 30.99 -42.73
C LYS A 276 8.17 30.74 -42.84
N LEU A 277 7.36 31.43 -42.05
CA LEU A 277 5.90 31.32 -42.05
C LEU A 277 5.31 31.81 -43.38
N SER A 278 5.83 32.91 -43.93
CA SER A 278 5.50 33.42 -45.28
C SER A 278 5.84 32.42 -46.41
N SER A 279 6.89 31.60 -46.23
CA SER A 279 7.25 30.56 -47.20
C SER A 279 6.27 29.38 -47.23
N ILE A 280 5.51 29.16 -46.14
CA ILE A 280 4.52 28.08 -46.02
C ILE A 280 3.17 28.55 -46.57
N ASP A 281 2.65 29.68 -46.04
CA ASP A 281 1.39 30.28 -46.47
C ASP A 281 1.46 31.80 -46.35
N LYS A 282 1.50 32.48 -47.50
CA LYS A 282 1.61 33.95 -47.58
C LYS A 282 0.36 34.67 -47.07
N GLY A 283 -0.83 34.07 -47.24
CA GLY A 283 -2.10 34.70 -46.86
C GLY A 283 -2.23 34.76 -45.35
N ARG A 284 -2.13 33.60 -44.69
CA ARG A 284 -2.18 33.51 -43.22
C ARG A 284 -1.00 34.24 -42.57
N ALA A 285 0.18 34.27 -43.21
CA ALA A 285 1.31 35.06 -42.72
C ALA A 285 1.01 36.57 -42.65
N ALA A 286 0.30 37.11 -43.63
CA ALA A 286 -0.05 38.52 -43.65
C ALA A 286 -1.01 38.87 -42.51
N GLU A 287 -1.99 38.00 -42.22
CA GLU A 287 -2.91 38.16 -41.08
C GLU A 287 -2.16 38.18 -39.75
N VAL A 288 -1.24 37.24 -39.56
CA VAL A 288 -0.40 37.18 -38.35
C VAL A 288 0.45 38.44 -38.20
N MET A 289 1.03 38.94 -39.29
CA MET A 289 1.79 40.20 -39.24
C MET A 289 0.90 41.37 -38.81
N ILE A 290 -0.32 41.47 -39.34
CA ILE A 290 -1.28 42.51 -38.94
C ILE A 290 -1.61 42.39 -37.45
N GLU A 291 -1.90 41.18 -36.96
CA GLU A 291 -2.19 40.90 -35.55
C GLU A 291 -1.05 41.35 -34.62
N MET A 292 0.21 41.17 -35.03
CA MET A 292 1.37 41.53 -34.19
C MET A 292 1.72 43.02 -34.16
N TYR A 293 1.27 43.81 -35.14
CA TYR A 293 1.50 45.26 -35.20
C TYR A 293 0.34 46.10 -34.66
N GLN A 294 -0.74 45.45 -34.22
CA GLN A 294 -1.83 46.08 -33.46
C GLN A 294 -1.50 46.10 -31.96
#